data_AF-A0A9P0K7I3-F1
#
_entry.id   AF-A0A9P0K7I3-F1
#
_cell.length_a   1.000
_cell.length_b   1.000
_cell.length_c   1.000
_cell.angle_alpha   90.00
_cell.angle_beta   90.00
_cell.angle_gamma   90.00
#
_symmetry.space_group_name_H-M   'P 1'
#
loop_
_entity.id
_entity.type
_entity.pdbx_description
1 polymer ?
#
loop_
_entity_poly.entity_id
_entity_poly.type
_entity_poly.pdbx_seq_one_letter_code
_entity_poly.pdbx_strand_id
1 'polypeptide(L)'
;MEIFGRFGPLASIKIMWPRSDEEKARGRNCGFVAYMARKDGERALKALNGKDILGYEMKLGWGKSVIIPPHPIYIPPVLLDLSQPPPPSGLPFNAQPMARDKDVLPKSQEELNEILSRAVVKVVIPQDRNLIMLVHRMVEFVVREGPMFEAMIMNRELNNPQFRFLFENQSPAHIYYRWKVYSILHGDSQKEWNTKEFRMFKNGSVWKPPIMNCYTNGMPDELIKDDDMKDSSKGTLSHSQRDRLEDLIRGLTPEKTKIGEVMVFCIEHSEAAEEIAECITESLSNESTTLTKKTARLYLVSDILHNCQVKVNKAYFFRKAFENRLVGIMKQVKLTYDKLEGRLQAEGFKIRVLRTLKAWEDTIYPKDFMSRLHNTFLGIEPEEPDESPKQEEDTDGLPLDVPDSDVDDGVPVDGSALRSAMMHYESSASGDDPDLDGKVLLLQRHNAVQMNEDCK
;
A
#
# COMPACT_ATOMS: atom_id res chain seq x y z
N MET A 1 4.77 -10.43 -13.07
CA MET A 1 3.80 -10.75 -11.99
C MET A 1 4.11 -9.96 -10.74
N GLU A 2 5.37 -9.85 -10.34
CA GLU A 2 5.81 -9.16 -9.11
C GLU A 2 5.29 -7.72 -8.95
N ILE A 3 5.36 -6.89 -10.01
CA ILE A 3 4.91 -5.49 -9.95
C ILE A 3 3.42 -5.39 -9.60
N PHE A 4 2.56 -6.02 -10.40
CA PHE A 4 1.10 -5.96 -10.23
C PHE A 4 0.62 -6.79 -9.03
N GLY A 5 1.35 -7.87 -8.70
CA GLY A 5 1.04 -8.76 -7.60
C GLY A 5 1.12 -8.11 -6.22
N ARG A 6 1.89 -7.02 -6.06
CA ARG A 6 1.96 -6.27 -4.79
C ARG A 6 0.62 -5.69 -4.34
N PHE A 7 -0.30 -5.45 -5.28
CA PHE A 7 -1.58 -4.81 -4.99
C PHE A 7 -2.71 -5.81 -4.72
N GLY A 8 -2.50 -7.10 -5.03
CA GLY A 8 -3.47 -8.16 -4.77
C GLY A 8 -3.33 -9.38 -5.68
N PRO A 9 -4.13 -10.43 -5.41
CA PRO A 9 -4.13 -11.66 -6.20
C PRO A 9 -4.60 -11.42 -7.64
N LEU A 10 -3.85 -12.00 -8.59
CA LEU A 10 -4.07 -11.80 -10.01
C LEU A 10 -4.87 -12.96 -10.59
N ALA A 11 -5.95 -12.61 -11.26
CA ALA A 11 -6.83 -13.52 -11.98
C ALA A 11 -6.24 -13.91 -13.35
N SER A 12 -5.69 -12.94 -14.08
CA SER A 12 -5.02 -13.20 -15.36
C SER A 12 -4.04 -12.09 -15.72
N ILE A 13 -3.02 -12.43 -16.50
CA ILE A 13 -2.14 -11.47 -17.17
C ILE A 13 -2.01 -11.90 -18.62
N LYS A 14 -2.18 -10.97 -19.55
CA LYS A 14 -2.03 -11.20 -20.98
C LYS A 14 -1.22 -10.08 -21.61
N ILE A 15 -0.03 -10.41 -22.12
CA ILE A 15 0.80 -9.49 -22.89
C ILE A 15 0.38 -9.58 -24.36
N MET A 16 0.15 -8.43 -24.98
CA MET A 16 -0.13 -8.29 -26.40
C MET A 16 1.16 -7.96 -27.12
N TRP A 17 1.68 -8.94 -27.85
CA TRP A 17 2.88 -8.76 -28.67
C TRP A 17 2.54 -8.04 -29.98
N PRO A 18 3.41 -7.11 -30.43
CA PRO A 18 3.19 -6.34 -31.64
C PRO A 18 3.06 -7.25 -32.86
N ARG A 19 2.03 -7.04 -33.68
CA ARG A 19 1.78 -7.86 -34.88
C ARG A 19 2.22 -7.14 -36.14
N SER A 20 2.07 -5.82 -36.17
CA SER A 20 2.45 -4.97 -37.29
C SER A 20 3.85 -4.37 -37.12
N ASP A 21 4.48 -3.98 -38.22
CA ASP A 21 5.81 -3.35 -38.18
C ASP A 21 5.78 -1.94 -37.56
N GLU A 22 4.65 -1.22 -37.67
CA GLU A 22 4.41 0.03 -36.93
C GLU A 22 4.38 -0.18 -35.41
N GLU A 23 3.76 -1.25 -34.93
CA GLU A 23 3.74 -1.56 -33.49
C GLU A 23 5.12 -2.01 -32.99
N LYS A 24 5.87 -2.77 -33.80
CA LYS A 24 7.25 -3.15 -33.47
C LYS A 24 8.15 -1.90 -33.37
N ALA A 25 7.97 -0.93 -34.26
CA ALA A 25 8.74 0.32 -34.26
C ALA A 25 8.50 1.18 -33.01
N ARG A 26 7.36 1.02 -32.30
CA ARG A 26 7.08 1.75 -31.05
C ARG A 26 7.93 1.31 -29.87
N GLY A 27 8.54 0.13 -29.93
CA GLY A 27 9.41 -0.39 -28.87
C GLY A 27 8.73 -0.60 -27.52
N ARG A 28 7.39 -0.77 -27.48
CA ARG A 28 6.60 -0.95 -26.25
C ARG A 28 5.54 -2.02 -26.44
N ASN A 29 5.30 -2.81 -25.40
CA ASN A 29 4.22 -3.79 -25.36
C ASN A 29 3.04 -3.26 -24.55
N CYS A 30 1.83 -3.67 -24.92
CA CYS A 30 0.64 -3.45 -24.10
C CYS A 30 0.14 -4.79 -23.54
N GLY A 31 -0.73 -4.74 -22.53
CA GLY A 31 -1.26 -5.95 -21.92
C GLY A 31 -2.47 -5.68 -21.04
N PHE A 32 -3.13 -6.76 -20.64
CA PHE A 32 -4.25 -6.76 -19.71
C PHE A 32 -3.85 -7.48 -18.43
N VAL A 33 -4.19 -6.87 -17.29
CA VAL A 33 -4.07 -7.46 -15.96
C VAL A 33 -5.45 -7.48 -15.35
N ALA A 34 -5.90 -8.66 -14.92
CA ALA A 34 -7.14 -8.82 -14.17
C ALA A 34 -6.81 -9.21 -12.73
N TYR A 35 -7.40 -8.51 -11.78
CA TYR A 35 -7.34 -8.85 -10.36
C TYR A 35 -8.54 -9.73 -9.97
N MET A 36 -8.39 -10.53 -8.92
CA MET A 36 -9.52 -11.29 -8.37
C MET A 36 -10.60 -10.38 -7.78
N ALA A 37 -10.20 -9.20 -7.27
CA ALA A 37 -11.10 -8.19 -6.70
C ALA A 37 -10.89 -6.82 -7.37
N ARG A 38 -11.98 -6.06 -7.52
CA ARG A 38 -11.96 -4.73 -8.14
C ARG A 38 -11.08 -3.73 -7.37
N LYS A 39 -11.17 -3.74 -6.05
CA LYS A 39 -10.43 -2.83 -5.16
C LYS A 39 -8.91 -2.89 -5.37
N ASP A 40 -8.38 -4.08 -5.67
CA ASP A 40 -6.95 -4.30 -5.90
C ASP A 40 -6.51 -3.69 -7.25
N GLY A 41 -7.38 -3.78 -8.26
CA GLY A 41 -7.17 -3.10 -9.55
C GLY A 41 -7.21 -1.57 -9.44
N GLU A 42 -8.12 -1.03 -8.62
CA GLU A 42 -8.20 0.42 -8.36
C GLU A 42 -6.93 0.92 -7.67
N ARG A 43 -6.44 0.14 -6.70
CA ARG A 43 -5.18 0.40 -6.00
C ARG A 43 -3.99 0.40 -6.96
N ALA A 44 -3.87 -0.63 -7.79
CA ALA A 44 -2.80 -0.75 -8.78
C ALA A 44 -2.84 0.38 -9.81
N LEU A 45 -4.03 0.74 -10.31
CA LEU A 45 -4.22 1.83 -11.25
C LEU A 45 -3.73 3.16 -10.65
N LYS A 46 -4.14 3.47 -9.41
CA LYS A 46 -3.72 4.70 -8.72
C LYS A 46 -2.21 4.71 -8.45
N ALA A 47 -1.63 3.58 -8.11
CA ALA A 47 -0.24 3.50 -7.67
C ALA A 47 0.77 3.43 -8.81
N LEU A 48 0.38 2.88 -9.98
CA LEU A 48 1.31 2.62 -11.08
C LEU A 48 1.11 3.55 -12.28
N ASN A 49 -0.05 4.20 -12.44
CA ASN A 49 -0.30 5.04 -13.62
C ASN A 49 0.60 6.28 -13.60
N GLY A 50 1.31 6.52 -14.71
CA GLY A 50 2.29 7.59 -14.85
C GLY A 50 3.67 7.30 -14.23
N LYS A 51 3.86 6.14 -13.58
CA LYS A 51 5.18 5.76 -13.04
C LYS A 51 6.06 5.11 -14.10
N ASP A 52 7.35 5.43 -14.07
CA ASP A 52 8.35 4.74 -14.86
C ASP A 52 8.70 3.39 -14.25
N ILE A 53 8.52 2.32 -15.04
CA ILE A 53 8.87 0.95 -14.66
C ILE A 53 9.71 0.35 -15.77
N LEU A 54 10.92 -0.10 -15.43
CA LEU A 54 11.88 -0.67 -16.39
C LEU A 54 12.15 0.27 -17.59
N GLY A 55 12.19 1.59 -17.34
CA GLY A 55 12.42 2.60 -18.38
C GLY A 55 11.20 2.94 -19.23
N TYR A 56 10.01 2.43 -18.87
CA TYR A 56 8.76 2.74 -19.57
C TYR A 56 7.75 3.38 -18.63
N GLU A 57 7.22 4.53 -19.02
CA GLU A 57 6.08 5.15 -18.36
C GLU A 57 4.84 4.24 -18.49
N MET A 58 4.28 3.83 -17.35
CA MET A 58 3.09 3.00 -17.30
C MET A 58 1.83 3.82 -17.60
N LYS A 59 1.17 3.51 -18.71
CA LYS A 59 -0.13 4.10 -19.08
C LYS A 59 -1.22 3.07 -18.88
N LEU A 60 -1.99 3.24 -17.81
CA LEU A 60 -3.00 2.29 -17.36
C LEU A 60 -4.40 2.86 -17.55
N GLY A 61 -5.37 1.97 -17.78
CA GLY A 61 -6.77 2.33 -17.94
C GLY A 61 -7.68 1.12 -17.73
N TRP A 62 -8.97 1.38 -17.57
CA TRP A 62 -9.96 0.32 -17.38
C TRP A 62 -10.28 -0.37 -18.70
N GLY A 63 -10.12 -1.70 -18.71
CA GLY A 63 -10.56 -2.56 -19.81
C GLY A 63 -11.98 -3.11 -19.60
N LYS A 64 -12.44 -3.89 -20.58
CA LYS A 64 -13.69 -4.65 -20.45
C LYS A 64 -13.59 -5.70 -19.35
N SER A 65 -14.66 -5.88 -18.58
CA SER A 65 -14.74 -6.94 -17.57
C SER A 65 -14.57 -8.32 -18.22
N VAL A 66 -13.85 -9.20 -17.52
CA VAL A 66 -13.58 -10.58 -17.94
C VAL A 66 -14.08 -11.55 -16.88
N ILE A 67 -14.38 -12.79 -17.28
CA ILE A 67 -14.75 -13.85 -16.34
C ILE A 67 -13.51 -14.19 -15.51
N ILE A 68 -13.64 -14.06 -14.19
CA ILE A 68 -12.57 -14.34 -13.24
C ILE A 68 -12.54 -15.84 -12.94
N PRO A 69 -11.39 -16.52 -13.11
CA PRO A 69 -11.26 -17.93 -12.74
C PRO A 69 -11.45 -18.10 -11.22
N PRO A 70 -11.86 -19.30 -10.76
CA PRO A 70 -12.08 -19.54 -9.33
C PRO A 70 -10.80 -19.47 -8.50
N HIS A 71 -9.63 -19.64 -9.12
CA HIS A 71 -8.33 -19.57 -8.46
C HIS A 71 -7.45 -18.55 -9.19
N PRO A 72 -6.71 -17.72 -8.45
CA PRO A 72 -5.77 -16.78 -9.04
C PRO A 72 -4.59 -17.50 -9.70
N ILE A 73 -4.03 -16.89 -10.74
CA ILE A 73 -2.75 -17.33 -11.33
C ILE A 73 -1.53 -16.89 -10.50
N TYR A 74 -1.72 -15.91 -9.63
CA TYR A 74 -0.68 -15.41 -8.74
C TYR A 74 -1.30 -14.96 -7.41
N ILE A 75 -0.77 -15.48 -6.31
CA ILE A 75 -1.13 -15.10 -4.94
C ILE A 75 0.09 -14.37 -4.36
N PRO A 76 -0.07 -13.14 -3.85
CA PRO A 76 1.03 -12.42 -3.22
C PRO A 76 1.51 -13.20 -1.99
N PRO A 77 2.83 -13.33 -1.74
CA PRO A 77 3.35 -14.11 -0.60
C PRO A 77 2.72 -13.74 0.74
N VAL A 78 2.58 -12.44 1.01
CA VAL A 78 1.96 -11.92 2.25
C VAL A 78 0.51 -12.43 2.43
N LEU A 79 -0.23 -12.58 1.33
CA LEU A 79 -1.59 -13.12 1.38
C LEU A 79 -1.59 -14.66 1.50
N LEU A 80 -0.60 -15.32 0.91
CA LEU A 80 -0.40 -16.77 1.05
C LEU A 80 -0.11 -17.14 2.50
N ASP A 81 0.73 -16.37 3.20
CA ASP A 81 1.10 -16.59 4.60
C ASP A 81 -0.11 -16.58 5.54
N LEU A 82 -1.15 -15.78 5.22
CA LEU A 82 -2.40 -15.82 5.98
C LEU A 82 -3.11 -17.16 5.89
N SER A 83 -2.99 -17.87 4.77
CA SER A 83 -3.58 -19.20 4.58
C SER A 83 -2.72 -20.35 5.12
N GLN A 84 -1.45 -20.10 5.45
CA GLN A 84 -0.55 -21.11 6.00
C GLN A 84 -0.81 -21.33 7.51
N PRO A 85 -0.71 -22.59 7.98
CA PRO A 85 -0.75 -22.87 9.41
C PRO A 85 0.45 -22.22 10.12
N PRO A 86 0.28 -21.81 11.39
CA PRO A 86 1.40 -21.27 12.15
C PRO A 86 2.43 -22.36 12.48
N PRO A 87 3.67 -21.98 12.80
CA PRO A 87 4.70 -22.92 13.24
C PRO A 87 4.22 -23.77 14.45
N PRO A 88 4.68 -25.03 14.57
CA PRO A 88 4.34 -25.87 15.71
C PRO A 88 4.79 -25.25 17.03
N SER A 89 3.85 -24.97 17.94
CA SER A 89 4.14 -24.45 19.28
C SER A 89 4.33 -25.53 20.34
N GLY A 90 3.82 -26.74 20.07
CA GLY A 90 3.70 -27.82 21.07
C GLY A 90 2.51 -27.67 22.00
N LEU A 91 1.77 -26.56 21.95
CA LEU A 91 0.54 -26.37 22.73
C LEU A 91 -0.64 -27.13 22.08
N PRO A 92 -1.67 -27.51 22.87
CA PRO A 92 -2.89 -28.10 22.36
C PRO A 92 -3.48 -27.30 21.18
N PHE A 93 -3.95 -28.01 20.15
CA PHE A 93 -4.47 -27.42 18.91
C PHE A 93 -3.49 -26.45 18.23
N ASN A 94 -2.18 -26.64 18.44
CA ASN A 94 -1.13 -25.75 17.95
C ASN A 94 -1.37 -24.28 18.32
N ALA A 95 -1.94 -24.03 19.52
CA ALA A 95 -2.21 -22.69 20.00
C ALA A 95 -0.92 -21.88 20.05
N GLN A 96 -0.95 -20.64 19.56
CA GLN A 96 0.21 -19.76 19.54
C GLN A 96 0.20 -18.87 20.79
N PRO A 97 1.24 -18.91 21.62
CA PRO A 97 1.32 -18.05 22.79
C PRO A 97 1.46 -16.58 22.38
N MET A 98 1.05 -15.66 23.26
CA MET A 98 1.34 -14.24 23.07
C MET A 98 2.85 -13.99 23.14
N ALA A 99 3.33 -12.87 22.56
CA ALA A 99 4.75 -12.55 22.51
C ALA A 99 5.46 -12.62 23.89
N ARG A 100 4.79 -12.16 24.96
CA ARG A 100 5.31 -12.21 26.34
C ARG A 100 5.41 -13.62 26.93
N ASP A 101 4.64 -14.57 26.41
CA ASP A 101 4.51 -15.92 26.95
C ASP A 101 5.26 -16.94 26.08
N LYS A 102 5.93 -16.50 25.00
CA LYS A 102 6.55 -17.38 23.99
C LYS A 102 7.72 -18.19 24.55
N ASP A 103 8.52 -17.57 25.39
CA ASP A 103 9.75 -18.16 25.97
C ASP A 103 9.56 -18.54 27.45
N VAL A 104 8.32 -18.50 27.94
CA VAL A 104 7.98 -18.83 29.33
C VAL A 104 7.73 -20.33 29.45
N LEU A 105 8.54 -20.99 30.27
CA LEU A 105 8.32 -22.38 30.69
C LEU A 105 7.32 -22.40 31.85
N PRO A 106 6.12 -22.98 31.68
CA PRO A 106 5.14 -23.07 32.76
C PRO A 106 5.69 -23.97 33.88
N LYS A 107 5.65 -23.45 35.11
CA LYS A 107 6.13 -24.15 36.31
C LYS A 107 5.02 -24.91 37.03
N SER A 108 3.75 -24.55 36.76
CA SER A 108 2.58 -25.24 37.30
C SER A 108 1.47 -25.37 36.25
N GLN A 109 0.47 -26.21 36.56
CA GLN A 109 -0.70 -26.41 35.71
C GLN A 109 -1.57 -25.15 35.62
N GLU A 110 -1.63 -24.36 36.69
CA GLU A 110 -2.35 -23.08 36.73
C GLU A 110 -1.70 -22.06 35.77
N GLU A 111 -0.38 -21.95 35.80
CA GLU A 111 0.38 -21.06 34.90
C GLU A 111 0.20 -21.48 33.44
N LEU A 112 0.21 -22.78 33.15
CA LEU A 112 -0.10 -23.31 31.83
C LEU A 112 -1.52 -22.92 31.38
N ASN A 113 -2.52 -23.07 32.25
CA ASN A 113 -3.90 -22.68 31.96
C ASN A 113 -4.03 -21.17 31.69
N GLU A 114 -3.28 -20.33 32.42
CA GLU A 114 -3.23 -18.89 32.18
C GLU A 114 -2.61 -18.54 30.82
N ILE A 115 -1.51 -19.20 30.44
CA ILE A 115 -0.91 -19.08 29.10
C ILE A 115 -1.92 -19.51 28.03
N LEU A 116 -2.55 -20.68 28.20
CA LEU A 116 -3.54 -21.21 27.26
C LEU A 116 -4.74 -20.28 27.10
N SER A 117 -5.20 -19.64 28.18
CA SER A 117 -6.31 -18.68 28.13
C SER A 117 -6.00 -17.42 27.30
N ARG A 118 -4.72 -17.13 27.08
CA ARG A 118 -4.24 -15.99 26.30
C ARG A 118 -3.73 -16.40 24.91
N ALA A 119 -3.42 -17.67 24.71
CA ALA A 119 -2.98 -18.22 23.44
C ALA A 119 -4.10 -18.20 22.37
N VAL A 120 -3.69 -18.21 21.10
CA VAL A 120 -4.59 -18.12 19.94
C VAL A 120 -4.45 -19.36 19.06
N VAL A 121 -5.55 -20.05 18.80
CA VAL A 121 -5.64 -21.12 17.80
C VAL A 121 -6.07 -20.51 16.47
N LYS A 122 -5.15 -20.49 15.49
CA LYS A 122 -5.45 -20.05 14.12
C LYS A 122 -5.96 -21.24 13.31
N VAL A 123 -7.23 -21.19 12.89
CA VAL A 123 -7.81 -22.21 12.03
C VAL A 123 -7.47 -21.90 10.57
N VAL A 124 -6.97 -22.89 9.85
CA VAL A 124 -6.69 -22.80 8.40
C VAL A 124 -7.45 -23.89 7.66
N ILE A 125 -7.91 -23.58 6.45
CA ILE A 125 -8.59 -24.57 5.61
C ILE A 125 -7.50 -25.46 4.99
N PRO A 126 -7.60 -26.80 5.10
CA PRO A 126 -6.66 -27.70 4.45
C PRO A 126 -6.61 -27.48 2.93
N GLN A 127 -5.45 -27.70 2.31
CA GLN A 127 -5.30 -27.50 0.86
C GLN A 127 -5.80 -28.69 0.03
N ASP A 128 -5.79 -29.90 0.61
CA ASP A 128 -6.27 -31.11 -0.06
C ASP A 128 -7.81 -31.16 -0.08
N ARG A 129 -8.38 -31.07 -1.29
CA ARG A 129 -9.83 -31.12 -1.51
C ARG A 129 -10.45 -32.44 -1.07
N ASN A 130 -9.76 -33.57 -1.23
CA ASN A 130 -10.28 -34.88 -0.83
C ASN A 130 -10.39 -34.96 0.69
N LEU A 131 -9.38 -34.47 1.39
CA LEU A 131 -9.39 -34.35 2.85
C LEU A 131 -10.51 -33.40 3.33
N ILE A 132 -10.69 -32.24 2.68
CA ILE A 132 -11.79 -31.33 3.03
C ILE A 132 -13.15 -32.01 2.89
N MET A 133 -13.40 -32.70 1.77
CA MET A 133 -14.67 -33.41 1.55
C MET A 133 -14.89 -34.51 2.59
N LEU A 134 -13.83 -35.24 2.95
CA LEU A 134 -13.89 -36.27 4.00
C LEU A 134 -14.22 -35.65 5.36
N VAL A 135 -13.54 -34.56 5.73
CA VAL A 135 -13.79 -33.81 6.96
C VAL A 135 -15.23 -33.30 7.01
N HIS A 136 -15.73 -32.71 5.93
CA HIS A 136 -17.11 -32.20 5.87
C HIS A 136 -18.13 -33.32 6.04
N ARG A 137 -17.90 -34.48 5.42
CA ARG A 137 -18.77 -35.66 5.57
C ARG A 137 -18.73 -36.20 7.00
N MET A 138 -17.55 -36.24 7.62
CA MET A 138 -17.41 -36.62 9.03
C MET A 138 -18.16 -35.65 9.95
N VAL A 139 -18.01 -34.34 9.75
CA VAL A 139 -18.74 -33.32 10.52
C VAL A 139 -20.25 -33.51 10.41
N GLU A 140 -20.78 -33.75 9.22
CA GLU A 140 -22.21 -33.98 9.00
C GLU A 140 -22.75 -35.13 9.86
N PHE A 141 -22.07 -36.28 9.86
CA PHE A 141 -22.49 -37.43 10.66
C PHE A 141 -22.28 -37.21 12.16
N VAL A 142 -21.17 -36.58 12.58
CA VAL A 142 -20.90 -36.33 14.00
C VAL A 142 -21.91 -35.34 14.59
N VAL A 143 -22.28 -34.30 13.85
CA VAL A 143 -23.33 -33.34 14.28
C VAL A 143 -24.70 -34.03 14.38
N ARG A 144 -24.99 -34.99 13.50
CA ARG A 144 -26.29 -35.67 13.44
C ARG A 144 -26.43 -36.82 14.45
N GLU A 145 -25.42 -37.68 14.55
CA GLU A 145 -25.42 -38.92 15.33
C GLU A 145 -24.74 -38.76 16.70
N GLY A 146 -23.97 -37.69 16.90
CA GLY A 146 -23.28 -37.37 18.16
C GLY A 146 -21.88 -38.01 18.30
N PRO A 147 -21.24 -37.81 19.47
CA PRO A 147 -19.83 -38.17 19.69
C PRO A 147 -19.56 -39.69 19.68
N MET A 148 -20.57 -40.53 19.93
CA MET A 148 -20.42 -41.99 19.84
C MET A 148 -20.11 -42.44 18.41
N PHE A 149 -20.61 -41.73 17.40
CA PHE A 149 -20.28 -41.99 16.01
C PHE A 149 -18.80 -41.68 15.72
N GLU A 150 -18.29 -40.55 16.23
CA GLU A 150 -16.88 -40.18 16.11
C GLU A 150 -15.97 -41.28 16.70
N ALA A 151 -16.25 -41.71 17.93
CA ALA A 151 -15.50 -42.77 18.60
C ALA A 151 -15.53 -44.10 17.84
N MET A 152 -16.68 -44.46 17.25
CA MET A 152 -16.81 -45.66 16.41
C MET A 152 -15.90 -45.58 15.17
N ILE A 153 -15.89 -44.43 14.47
CA ILE A 153 -15.04 -44.25 13.29
C ILE A 153 -13.57 -44.23 13.67
N MET A 154 -13.19 -43.59 14.78
CA MET A 154 -11.81 -43.61 15.29
C MET A 154 -11.31 -45.03 15.53
N ASN A 155 -12.11 -45.89 16.17
CA ASN A 155 -11.73 -47.28 16.41
C ASN A 155 -11.64 -48.10 15.11
N ARG A 156 -12.55 -47.86 14.17
CA ARG A 156 -12.61 -48.59 12.89
C ARG A 156 -11.47 -48.21 11.95
N GLU A 157 -11.14 -46.92 11.88
CA GLU A 157 -10.24 -46.33 10.89
C GLU A 157 -8.85 -46.00 11.48
N LEU A 158 -8.48 -46.62 12.61
CA LEU A 158 -7.23 -46.38 13.33
C LEU A 158 -5.97 -46.45 12.44
N ASN A 159 -5.95 -47.41 11.52
CA ASN A 159 -4.81 -47.63 10.61
C ASN A 159 -4.97 -46.93 9.26
N ASN A 160 -6.03 -46.15 9.05
CA ASN A 160 -6.31 -45.48 7.78
C ASN A 160 -5.68 -44.07 7.75
N PRO A 161 -4.70 -43.81 6.88
CA PRO A 161 -4.06 -42.50 6.80
C PRO A 161 -5.03 -41.35 6.46
N GLN A 162 -6.15 -41.63 5.80
CA GLN A 162 -7.14 -40.60 5.45
C GLN A 162 -7.87 -40.03 6.69
N PHE A 163 -7.99 -40.83 7.75
CA PHE A 163 -8.62 -40.43 9.02
C PHE A 163 -7.61 -39.99 10.08
N ARG A 164 -6.34 -39.84 9.71
CA ARG A 164 -5.26 -39.41 10.61
C ARG A 164 -5.58 -38.09 11.34
N PHE A 165 -6.35 -37.21 10.70
CA PHE A 165 -6.82 -35.95 11.30
C PHE A 165 -7.71 -36.15 12.53
N LEU A 166 -8.29 -37.33 12.79
CA LEU A 166 -9.03 -37.60 14.02
C LEU A 166 -8.11 -37.80 15.22
N PHE A 167 -6.85 -38.20 14.99
CA PHE A 167 -5.90 -38.57 16.04
C PHE A 167 -4.84 -37.49 16.28
N GLU A 168 -4.46 -36.75 15.24
CA GLU A 168 -3.41 -35.72 15.34
C GLU A 168 -3.94 -34.37 15.80
N ASN A 169 -4.09 -34.20 17.11
CA ASN A 169 -4.66 -33.01 17.76
C ASN A 169 -4.01 -31.66 17.38
N GLN A 170 -2.72 -31.66 17.04
CA GLN A 170 -1.97 -30.46 16.62
C GLN A 170 -1.99 -30.24 15.09
N SER A 171 -2.52 -31.18 14.31
CA SER A 171 -2.53 -31.06 12.86
C SER A 171 -3.51 -29.97 12.41
N PRO A 172 -3.20 -29.20 11.35
CA PRO A 172 -4.12 -28.23 10.77
C PRO A 172 -5.47 -28.83 10.38
N ALA A 173 -5.46 -30.10 9.94
CA ALA A 173 -6.66 -30.83 9.56
C ALA A 173 -7.56 -31.13 10.77
N HIS A 174 -7.00 -31.54 11.91
CA HIS A 174 -7.76 -31.75 13.14
C HIS A 174 -8.36 -30.46 13.67
N ILE A 175 -7.56 -29.39 13.70
CA ILE A 175 -7.98 -28.06 14.15
C ILE A 175 -9.15 -27.57 13.27
N TYR A 176 -9.05 -27.72 11.95
CA TYR A 176 -10.13 -27.41 11.02
C TYR A 176 -11.39 -28.25 11.27
N TYR A 177 -11.22 -29.56 11.49
CA TYR A 177 -12.32 -30.47 11.79
C TYR A 177 -13.07 -30.08 13.07
N ARG A 178 -12.38 -29.90 14.20
CA ARG A 178 -12.99 -29.50 15.48
C ARG A 178 -13.68 -28.14 15.37
N TRP A 179 -13.05 -27.16 14.71
CA TRP A 179 -13.67 -25.86 14.42
C TRP A 179 -14.93 -26.03 13.55
N LYS A 180 -14.91 -26.89 12.53
CA LYS A 180 -16.06 -27.06 11.63
C LYS A 180 -17.24 -27.73 12.32
N VAL A 181 -17.00 -28.71 13.20
CA VAL A 181 -18.05 -29.27 14.07
C VAL A 181 -18.67 -28.16 14.92
N TYR A 182 -17.84 -27.35 15.59
CA TYR A 182 -18.31 -26.22 16.39
C TYR A 182 -19.15 -25.22 15.58
N SER A 183 -18.64 -24.82 14.41
CA SER A 183 -19.28 -23.85 13.51
C SER A 183 -20.68 -24.31 13.09
N ILE A 184 -20.83 -25.56 12.62
CA ILE A 184 -22.13 -26.11 12.23
C ILE A 184 -23.08 -26.23 13.43
N LEU A 185 -22.60 -26.66 14.61
CA LEU A 185 -23.41 -26.72 15.82
C LEU A 185 -23.94 -25.35 16.28
N HIS A 186 -23.24 -24.27 15.94
CA HIS A 186 -23.62 -22.89 16.26
C HIS A 186 -24.41 -22.20 15.14
N GLY A 187 -24.88 -22.97 14.14
CA GLY A 187 -25.80 -22.48 13.11
C GLY A 187 -25.15 -21.88 11.87
N ASP A 188 -23.82 -21.97 11.73
CA ASP A 188 -23.17 -21.62 10.47
C ASP A 188 -23.49 -22.64 9.38
N SER A 189 -23.30 -22.25 8.13
CA SER A 189 -23.46 -23.14 6.97
C SER A 189 -22.14 -23.77 6.53
N GLN A 190 -22.19 -24.67 5.55
CA GLN A 190 -20.96 -25.22 4.96
C GLN A 190 -20.09 -24.14 4.30
N LYS A 191 -20.70 -23.13 3.66
CA LYS A 191 -20.01 -22.13 2.82
C LYS A 191 -19.83 -20.77 3.48
N GLU A 192 -20.64 -20.45 4.48
CA GLU A 192 -20.65 -19.16 5.17
C GLU A 192 -20.65 -19.38 6.69
N TRP A 193 -19.76 -18.66 7.39
CA TRP A 193 -19.55 -18.78 8.83
C TRP A 193 -19.16 -17.45 9.47
N ASN A 194 -19.34 -17.34 10.78
CA ASN A 194 -18.89 -16.19 11.55
C ASN A 194 -17.35 -16.14 11.66
N THR A 195 -16.76 -14.98 11.37
CA THR A 195 -15.30 -14.76 11.42
C THR A 195 -14.80 -14.12 12.73
N LYS A 196 -15.70 -13.84 13.68
CA LYS A 196 -15.33 -13.30 14.99
C LYS A 196 -14.58 -14.33 15.82
N GLU A 197 -13.58 -13.85 16.57
CA GLU A 197 -12.84 -14.68 17.51
C GLU A 197 -13.76 -15.16 18.65
N PHE A 198 -13.56 -16.39 19.10
CA PHE A 198 -14.41 -17.02 20.12
C PHE A 198 -13.59 -17.96 21.02
N ARG A 199 -14.19 -18.46 22.10
CA ARG A 199 -13.58 -19.49 22.95
C ARG A 199 -14.41 -20.75 22.87
N MET A 200 -13.80 -21.84 22.41
CA MET A 200 -14.47 -23.14 22.33
C MET A 200 -14.63 -23.77 23.73
N PHE A 201 -13.63 -23.59 24.59
CA PHE A 201 -13.58 -24.14 25.94
C PHE A 201 -13.50 -23.02 26.98
N LYS A 202 -14.11 -23.24 28.16
CA LYS A 202 -14.01 -22.31 29.29
C LYS A 202 -12.55 -22.19 29.72
N ASN A 203 -12.04 -20.97 29.81
CA ASN A 203 -10.63 -20.65 30.09
C ASN A 203 -9.61 -21.23 29.07
N GLY A 204 -10.06 -21.81 27.96
CA GLY A 204 -9.19 -22.29 26.90
C GLY A 204 -8.78 -21.19 25.92
N SER A 205 -7.97 -21.53 24.93
CA SER A 205 -7.45 -20.60 23.93
C SER A 205 -8.53 -19.90 23.10
N VAL A 206 -8.16 -18.74 22.55
CA VAL A 206 -9.02 -17.97 21.63
C VAL A 206 -8.89 -18.58 20.24
N TRP A 207 -10.01 -18.95 19.63
CA TRP A 207 -10.08 -19.52 18.30
C TRP A 207 -10.35 -18.43 17.29
N LYS A 208 -9.49 -18.35 16.27
CA LYS A 208 -9.66 -17.48 15.11
C LYS A 208 -10.15 -18.32 13.93
N PRO A 209 -11.41 -18.13 13.47
CA PRO A 209 -11.95 -18.84 12.33
C PRO A 209 -11.10 -18.65 11.05
N PRO A 210 -11.16 -19.58 10.10
CA PRO A 210 -10.47 -19.43 8.82
C PRO A 210 -11.09 -18.28 8.01
N ILE A 211 -10.24 -17.62 7.23
CA ILE A 211 -10.66 -16.51 6.37
C ILE A 211 -11.53 -17.05 5.23
N MET A 212 -12.71 -16.47 5.07
CA MET A 212 -13.62 -16.80 3.98
C MET A 212 -13.10 -16.20 2.66
N ASN A 213 -12.90 -17.05 1.65
CA ASN A 213 -12.41 -16.68 0.31
C ASN A 213 -11.23 -15.68 0.32
N CYS A 214 -10.06 -16.14 0.75
CA CYS A 214 -8.85 -15.33 0.87
C CYS A 214 -8.44 -14.55 -0.40
N TYR A 215 -8.87 -14.97 -1.59
CA TYR A 215 -8.48 -14.33 -2.86
C TYR A 215 -9.58 -13.46 -3.50
N THR A 216 -10.87 -13.81 -3.37
CA THR A 216 -11.95 -13.08 -4.06
C THR A 216 -12.29 -11.77 -3.36
N ASN A 217 -12.02 -11.68 -2.06
CA ASN A 217 -12.20 -10.45 -1.29
C ASN A 217 -11.05 -9.45 -1.50
N GLY A 218 -10.03 -9.85 -2.27
CA GLY A 218 -8.82 -9.07 -2.54
C GLY A 218 -7.91 -8.91 -1.33
N MET A 219 -6.83 -8.16 -1.50
CA MET A 219 -5.83 -7.96 -0.45
C MET A 219 -6.40 -7.08 0.67
N PRO A 220 -6.28 -7.47 1.96
CA PRO A 220 -6.60 -6.61 3.10
C PRO A 220 -5.70 -5.37 3.11
N ASP A 221 -6.23 -4.24 3.57
CA ASP A 221 -5.50 -2.97 3.52
C ASP A 221 -4.31 -2.95 4.48
N GLU A 222 -4.39 -3.70 5.59
CA GLU A 222 -3.34 -3.78 6.60
C GLU A 222 -2.08 -4.52 6.12
N LEU A 223 -2.20 -5.31 5.05
CA LEU A 223 -1.08 -6.08 4.48
C LEU A 223 -0.33 -5.33 3.38
N ILE A 224 -0.83 -4.17 2.98
CA ILE A 224 -0.26 -3.36 1.91
C ILE A 224 0.86 -2.54 2.53
N LYS A 225 2.08 -2.72 2.04
CA LYS A 225 3.21 -1.86 2.42
C LYS A 225 3.10 -0.53 1.67
N ASP A 226 3.01 0.58 2.41
CA ASP A 226 2.91 1.93 1.86
C ASP A 226 4.21 2.47 1.23
N ASP A 227 5.30 1.70 1.28
CA ASP A 227 6.63 2.14 0.82
C ASP A 227 6.64 2.59 -0.65
N ASP A 228 5.87 1.93 -1.53
CA ASP A 228 5.77 2.29 -2.95
C ASP A 228 4.97 3.60 -3.20
N MET A 229 4.28 4.15 -2.19
CA MET A 229 3.54 5.44 -2.27
C MET A 229 4.43 6.63 -1.90
N LYS A 230 5.64 6.40 -1.37
CA LYS A 230 6.48 7.46 -0.81
C LYS A 230 7.68 7.88 -1.67
N ASP A 231 8.22 7.02 -2.54
CA ASP A 231 9.67 7.10 -2.77
C ASP A 231 10.23 7.35 -4.18
N SER A 232 9.49 7.87 -5.18
CA SER A 232 10.18 8.22 -6.47
C SER A 232 9.60 9.32 -7.35
N SER A 233 8.42 9.89 -7.06
CA SER A 233 7.78 10.87 -7.97
C SER A 233 6.92 11.93 -7.28
N LYS A 234 6.83 11.93 -5.93
CA LYS A 234 6.16 13.02 -5.22
C LYS A 234 7.05 14.26 -5.29
N GLY A 235 6.67 15.24 -6.10
CA GLY A 235 7.40 16.50 -6.22
C GLY A 235 8.05 16.77 -7.57
N THR A 236 8.01 15.82 -8.51
CA THR A 236 8.67 15.92 -9.82
C THR A 236 7.77 15.44 -10.95
N LEU A 237 7.96 15.98 -12.15
CA LEU A 237 7.33 15.53 -13.38
C LEU A 237 7.98 14.23 -13.85
N SER A 238 7.19 13.34 -14.47
CA SER A 238 7.76 12.26 -15.29
C SER A 238 8.46 12.84 -16.52
N HIS A 239 9.37 12.07 -17.13
CA HIS A 239 10.08 12.50 -18.34
C HIS A 239 9.13 12.94 -19.46
N SER A 240 8.04 12.22 -19.69
CA SER A 240 7.07 12.57 -20.73
C SER A 240 6.25 13.82 -20.41
N GLN A 241 5.94 14.05 -19.13
CA GLN A 241 5.29 15.28 -18.67
C GLN A 241 6.24 16.48 -18.81
N ARG A 242 7.53 16.30 -18.51
CA ARG A 242 8.56 17.32 -18.70
C ARG A 242 8.74 17.67 -20.19
N ASP A 243 8.89 16.66 -21.05
CA ASP A 243 8.97 16.87 -22.51
C ASP A 243 7.75 17.63 -23.02
N ARG A 244 6.55 17.24 -22.57
CA ARG A 244 5.30 17.91 -22.93
C ARG A 244 5.26 19.36 -22.43
N LEU A 245 5.73 19.65 -21.22
CA LEU A 245 5.80 21.01 -20.68
C LEU A 245 6.74 21.87 -21.54
N GLU A 246 7.91 21.34 -21.90
CA GLU A 246 8.86 22.05 -22.74
C GLU A 246 8.28 22.37 -24.13
N ASP A 247 7.60 21.41 -24.75
CA ASP A 247 6.94 21.61 -26.05
C ASP A 247 5.86 22.70 -25.99
N LEU A 248 5.04 22.68 -24.93
CA LEU A 248 4.04 23.71 -24.66
C LEU A 248 4.68 25.10 -24.51
N ILE A 249 5.79 25.21 -23.76
CA ILE A 249 6.51 26.46 -23.54
C ILE A 249 7.25 26.95 -24.81
N ARG A 250 7.73 26.03 -25.66
CA ARG A 250 8.36 26.35 -26.96
C ARG A 250 7.34 26.92 -27.94
N GLY A 251 6.11 26.40 -27.94
CA GLY A 251 5.00 26.83 -28.79
C GLY A 251 4.17 28.01 -28.26
N LEU A 252 4.49 28.54 -27.07
CA LEU A 252 3.66 29.54 -26.40
C LEU A 252 3.61 30.90 -27.13
N THR A 253 2.39 31.43 -27.28
CA THR A 253 2.10 32.77 -27.83
C THR A 253 1.38 33.62 -26.77
N PRO A 254 1.33 34.96 -26.90
CA PRO A 254 0.65 35.83 -25.92
C PRO A 254 -0.89 35.77 -26.01
N GLU A 255 -1.45 34.76 -26.68
CA GLU A 255 -2.88 34.55 -26.77
C GLU A 255 -3.43 33.95 -25.48
N LYS A 256 -4.56 34.50 -24.99
CA LYS A 256 -5.18 34.06 -23.74
C LYS A 256 -5.52 32.57 -23.71
N THR A 257 -5.95 32.01 -24.84
CA THR A 257 -6.27 30.58 -24.97
C THR A 257 -5.03 29.72 -24.80
N LYS A 258 -3.92 30.08 -25.45
CA LYS A 258 -2.65 29.35 -25.36
C LYS A 258 -2.02 29.44 -23.97
N ILE A 259 -2.05 30.61 -23.35
CA ILE A 259 -1.59 30.77 -21.96
C ILE A 259 -2.44 29.93 -21.01
N GLY A 260 -3.77 29.96 -21.18
CA GLY A 260 -4.70 29.17 -20.38
C GLY A 260 -4.47 27.66 -20.49
N GLU A 261 -4.24 27.14 -21.70
CA GLU A 261 -3.92 25.71 -21.93
C GLU A 261 -2.69 25.26 -21.13
N VAL A 262 -1.62 26.05 -21.14
CA VAL A 262 -0.38 25.71 -20.41
C VAL A 262 -0.54 25.93 -18.90
N MET A 263 -1.25 26.97 -18.48
CA MET A 263 -1.53 27.20 -17.07
C MET A 263 -2.32 26.04 -16.44
N VAL A 264 -3.34 25.52 -17.15
CA VAL A 264 -4.11 24.36 -16.67
C VAL A 264 -3.19 23.16 -16.46
N PHE A 265 -2.29 22.88 -17.42
CA PHE A 265 -1.29 21.81 -17.24
C PHE A 265 -0.44 22.02 -15.99
N CYS A 266 0.04 23.24 -15.74
CA CYS A 266 0.84 23.55 -14.55
C CYS A 266 0.05 23.34 -13.23
N ILE A 267 -1.21 23.77 -13.18
CA ILE A 267 -2.08 23.62 -11.99
C ILE A 267 -2.51 22.16 -11.77
N GLU A 268 -2.66 21.37 -12.83
CA GLU A 268 -2.91 19.92 -12.72
C GLU A 268 -1.71 19.17 -12.12
N HIS A 269 -0.49 19.67 -12.33
CA HIS A 269 0.77 19.07 -11.88
C HIS A 269 1.47 19.89 -10.79
N SER A 270 0.72 20.63 -9.96
CA SER A 270 1.27 21.52 -8.93
C SER A 270 2.08 20.85 -7.83
N GLU A 271 2.04 19.51 -7.72
CA GLU A 271 2.96 18.78 -6.86
C GLU A 271 4.42 18.95 -7.32
N ALA A 272 4.65 19.14 -8.63
CA ALA A 272 5.97 19.42 -9.23
C ALA A 272 6.24 20.92 -9.44
N ALA A 273 5.67 21.79 -8.60
CA ALA A 273 5.73 23.25 -8.77
C ALA A 273 7.17 23.80 -8.86
N GLU A 274 8.12 23.21 -8.13
CA GLU A 274 9.51 23.64 -8.12
C GLU A 274 10.19 23.40 -9.49
N GLU A 275 10.05 22.20 -10.04
CA GLU A 275 10.58 21.82 -11.35
C GLU A 275 9.89 22.60 -12.49
N ILE A 276 8.57 22.79 -12.41
CA ILE A 276 7.81 23.58 -13.39
C ILE A 276 8.30 25.04 -13.39
N ALA A 277 8.48 25.65 -12.20
CA ALA A 277 8.95 27.03 -12.08
C ALA A 277 10.38 27.18 -12.60
N GLU A 278 11.25 26.20 -12.37
CA GLU A 278 12.60 26.13 -12.94
C GLU A 278 12.57 26.07 -14.47
N CYS A 279 11.81 25.15 -15.06
CA CYS A 279 11.67 25.03 -16.53
C CYS A 279 11.20 26.34 -17.17
N ILE A 280 10.20 27.01 -16.58
CA ILE A 280 9.73 28.31 -17.08
C ILE A 280 10.83 29.38 -16.95
N THR A 281 11.59 29.38 -15.85
CA THR A 281 12.67 30.35 -15.60
C THR A 281 13.83 30.17 -16.58
N GLU A 282 14.27 28.94 -16.82
CA GLU A 282 15.29 28.62 -17.83
C GLU A 282 14.84 29.06 -19.22
N SER A 283 13.57 28.79 -19.56
CA SER A 283 13.01 29.21 -20.84
C SER A 283 13.00 30.74 -20.99
N LEU A 284 12.71 31.50 -19.93
CA LEU A 284 12.75 32.96 -19.94
C LEU A 284 14.19 33.50 -20.06
N SER A 285 15.17 32.77 -19.55
CA SER A 285 16.58 33.17 -19.51
C SER A 285 17.32 32.89 -20.82
N ASN A 286 16.81 31.98 -21.66
CA ASN A 286 17.43 31.65 -22.94
C ASN A 286 17.47 32.86 -23.90
N GLU A 287 18.67 33.18 -24.40
CA GLU A 287 18.94 34.31 -25.30
C GLU A 287 18.29 34.17 -26.68
N SER A 288 18.15 32.93 -27.18
CA SER A 288 17.49 32.65 -28.47
C SER A 288 15.97 32.87 -28.44
N THR A 289 15.39 33.09 -27.25
CA THR A 289 13.95 33.32 -27.10
C THR A 289 13.57 34.71 -27.58
N THR A 290 12.71 34.78 -28.60
CA THR A 290 12.15 36.04 -29.12
C THR A 290 11.39 36.84 -28.05
N LEU A 291 11.36 38.17 -28.20
CA LEU A 291 10.69 39.09 -27.28
C LEU A 291 9.22 38.70 -27.02
N THR A 292 8.47 38.37 -28.07
CA THR A 292 7.06 37.97 -27.99
C THR A 292 6.86 36.73 -27.12
N LYS A 293 7.76 35.74 -27.22
CA LYS A 293 7.71 34.53 -26.40
C LYS A 293 8.11 34.81 -24.95
N LYS A 294 9.09 35.69 -24.69
CA LYS A 294 9.43 36.13 -23.33
C LYS A 294 8.24 36.82 -22.66
N THR A 295 7.52 37.69 -23.38
CA THR A 295 6.26 38.28 -22.89
C THR A 295 5.20 37.22 -22.59
N ALA A 296 4.99 36.25 -23.49
CA ALA A 296 4.00 35.19 -23.30
C ALA A 296 4.32 34.31 -22.07
N ARG A 297 5.60 33.96 -21.87
CA ARG A 297 6.06 33.19 -20.70
C ARG A 297 5.90 33.97 -19.40
N LEU A 298 6.12 35.29 -19.41
CA LEU A 298 5.84 36.14 -18.25
C LEU A 298 4.34 36.21 -17.92
N TYR A 299 3.47 36.23 -18.94
CA TYR A 299 2.02 36.12 -18.73
C TYR A 299 1.62 34.75 -18.18
N LEU A 300 2.25 33.66 -18.62
CA LEU A 300 2.05 32.33 -18.01
C LEU A 300 2.41 32.32 -16.52
N VAL A 301 3.56 32.92 -16.12
CA VAL A 301 3.91 33.07 -14.70
C VAL A 301 2.82 33.83 -13.94
N SER A 302 2.32 34.92 -14.52
CA SER A 302 1.24 35.72 -13.93
C SER A 302 -0.06 34.91 -13.75
N ASP A 303 -0.46 34.13 -14.76
CA ASP A 303 -1.68 33.33 -14.70
C ASP A 303 -1.55 32.18 -13.71
N ILE A 304 -0.37 31.53 -13.61
CA ILE A 304 -0.11 30.51 -12.59
C ILE A 304 -0.20 31.13 -11.19
N LEU A 305 0.46 32.26 -10.94
CA LEU A 305 0.44 32.94 -9.63
C LEU A 305 -0.95 33.46 -9.23
N HIS A 306 -1.75 33.89 -10.20
CA HIS A 306 -3.12 34.29 -9.92
C HIS A 306 -3.98 33.09 -9.50
N ASN A 307 -3.84 31.96 -10.20
CA ASN A 307 -4.64 30.76 -9.94
C ASN A 307 -4.07 29.89 -8.80
N CYS A 308 -2.83 30.10 -8.35
CA CYS A 308 -2.24 29.34 -7.25
C CYS A 308 -2.91 29.61 -5.89
N GLN A 309 -3.72 30.67 -5.80
CA GLN A 309 -4.49 31.03 -4.61
C GLN A 309 -5.75 30.18 -4.46
N VAL A 310 -6.20 29.52 -5.52
CA VAL A 310 -7.33 28.61 -5.48
C VAL A 310 -6.94 27.36 -4.71
N LYS A 311 -7.79 26.90 -3.78
CA LYS A 311 -7.56 25.70 -2.96
C LYS A 311 -7.78 24.40 -3.74
N VAL A 312 -7.08 24.24 -4.86
CA VAL A 312 -7.13 23.05 -5.73
C VAL A 312 -5.71 22.54 -5.93
N ASN A 313 -5.53 21.21 -5.92
CA ASN A 313 -4.30 20.48 -6.23
C ASN A 313 -3.02 20.90 -5.47
N LYS A 314 -3.13 21.61 -4.34
CA LYS A 314 -1.98 22.21 -3.65
C LYS A 314 -1.24 23.25 -4.53
N ALA A 315 -1.96 23.97 -5.38
CA ALA A 315 -1.39 24.98 -6.27
C ALA A 315 -0.61 26.08 -5.53
N TYR A 316 -0.88 26.31 -4.25
CA TYR A 316 -0.15 27.26 -3.40
C TYR A 316 1.37 27.05 -3.37
N PHE A 317 1.88 25.85 -3.71
CA PHE A 317 3.32 25.61 -3.84
C PHE A 317 4.00 26.51 -4.87
N PHE A 318 3.29 26.90 -5.94
CA PHE A 318 3.83 27.81 -6.96
C PHE A 318 4.22 29.17 -6.41
N ARG A 319 3.51 29.68 -5.39
CA ARG A 319 3.83 30.97 -4.79
C ARG A 319 5.26 31.00 -4.25
N LYS A 320 5.65 29.96 -3.49
CA LYS A 320 7.00 29.84 -2.94
C LYS A 320 8.02 29.51 -4.03
N ALA A 321 7.68 28.63 -4.96
CA ALA A 321 8.57 28.22 -6.06
C ALA A 321 9.00 29.43 -6.94
N PHE A 322 8.06 30.32 -7.25
CA PHE A 322 8.36 31.55 -8.01
C PHE A 322 8.98 32.65 -7.16
N GLU A 323 8.66 32.77 -5.87
CA GLU A 323 9.28 33.78 -4.98
C GLU A 323 10.81 33.72 -5.04
N ASN A 324 11.37 32.51 -5.01
CA ASN A 324 12.81 32.26 -5.10
C ASN A 324 13.42 32.59 -6.49
N ARG A 325 12.61 32.73 -7.54
CA ARG A 325 13.06 32.85 -8.94
C ARG A 325 12.73 34.20 -9.57
N LEU A 326 11.72 34.90 -9.07
CA LEU A 326 11.20 36.13 -9.69
C LEU A 326 12.23 37.25 -9.78
N VAL A 327 13.11 37.40 -8.79
CA VAL A 327 14.20 38.39 -8.85
C VAL A 327 15.15 38.06 -10.01
N GLY A 328 15.55 36.80 -10.16
CA GLY A 328 16.37 36.33 -11.29
C GLY A 328 15.68 36.52 -12.63
N ILE A 329 14.39 36.21 -12.72
CA ILE A 329 13.57 36.48 -13.92
C ILE A 329 13.58 37.98 -14.26
N MET A 330 13.39 38.87 -13.27
CA MET A 330 13.40 40.32 -13.52
C MET A 330 14.76 40.83 -14.00
N LYS A 331 15.87 40.29 -13.47
CA LYS A 331 17.22 40.57 -13.99
C LYS A 331 17.35 40.18 -15.47
N GLN A 332 16.87 39.01 -15.86
CA GLN A 332 16.91 38.56 -17.26
C GLN A 332 15.99 39.36 -18.18
N VAL A 333 14.81 39.76 -17.67
CA VAL A 333 13.88 40.65 -18.38
C VAL A 333 14.49 42.04 -18.58
N LYS A 334 15.22 42.56 -17.58
CA LYS A 334 15.97 43.82 -17.67
C LYS A 334 17.12 43.74 -18.68
N LEU A 335 17.93 42.69 -18.64
CA LEU A 335 18.96 42.44 -19.66
C LEU A 335 18.37 42.39 -21.07
N THR A 336 17.19 41.77 -21.23
CA THR A 336 16.48 41.76 -22.51
C THR A 336 16.06 43.17 -22.92
N TYR A 337 15.49 43.96 -21.99
CA TYR A 337 15.07 45.34 -22.25
C TYR A 337 16.24 46.24 -22.66
N ASP A 338 17.39 46.13 -21.99
CA ASP A 338 18.57 46.95 -22.28
C ASP A 338 19.20 46.64 -23.64
N LYS A 339 19.05 45.41 -24.14
CA LYS A 339 19.49 45.00 -25.48
C LYS A 339 18.56 45.49 -26.60
N LEU A 340 17.42 46.13 -26.30
CA LEU A 340 16.47 46.60 -27.33
C LEU A 340 16.92 47.94 -27.93
N GLU A 341 17.29 47.93 -29.21
CA GLU A 341 17.65 49.15 -29.95
C GLU A 341 16.42 49.99 -30.37
N GLY A 342 15.28 49.33 -30.58
CA GLY A 342 14.05 49.97 -31.06
C GLY A 342 13.26 50.67 -29.96
N ARG A 343 13.24 52.02 -29.94
CA ARG A 343 12.55 52.83 -28.91
C ARG A 343 11.08 52.45 -28.69
N LEU A 344 10.32 52.24 -29.75
CA LEU A 344 8.89 51.86 -29.65
C LEU A 344 8.72 50.44 -29.08
N GLN A 345 9.60 49.50 -29.46
CA GLN A 345 9.57 48.13 -28.98
C GLN A 345 9.98 48.05 -27.50
N ALA A 346 11.01 48.79 -27.11
CA ALA A 346 11.46 48.91 -25.72
C ALA A 346 10.36 49.47 -24.81
N GLU A 347 9.74 50.58 -25.20
CA GLU A 347 8.65 51.18 -24.43
C GLU A 347 7.44 50.24 -24.33
N GLY A 348 7.08 49.59 -25.45
CA GLY A 348 6.00 48.60 -25.47
C GLY A 348 6.29 47.37 -24.60
N PHE A 349 7.55 46.91 -24.53
CA PHE A 349 7.95 45.80 -23.67
C PHE A 349 7.90 46.21 -22.20
N LYS A 350 8.45 47.39 -21.86
CA LYS A 350 8.42 47.96 -20.51
C LYS A 350 7.01 48.09 -19.97
N ILE A 351 6.07 48.64 -20.76
CA ILE A 351 4.66 48.77 -20.35
C ILE A 351 4.05 47.40 -20.02
N ARG A 352 4.35 46.35 -20.79
CA ARG A 352 3.82 45.00 -20.55
C ARG A 352 4.39 44.37 -19.28
N VAL A 353 5.69 44.54 -19.03
CA VAL A 353 6.33 44.04 -17.80
C VAL A 353 5.76 44.75 -16.57
N LEU A 354 5.71 46.09 -16.58
CA LEU A 354 5.17 46.88 -15.47
C LEU A 354 3.69 46.59 -15.21
N ARG A 355 2.89 46.37 -16.26
CA ARG A 355 1.49 45.93 -16.11
C ARG A 355 1.38 44.58 -15.40
N THR A 356 2.31 43.67 -15.67
CA THR A 356 2.33 42.34 -15.02
C THR A 356 2.70 42.48 -13.55
N LEU A 357 3.76 43.23 -13.23
CA LEU A 357 4.14 43.50 -11.84
C LEU A 357 3.01 44.19 -11.05
N LYS A 358 2.33 45.16 -11.67
CA LYS A 358 1.17 45.83 -11.07
C LYS A 358 0.01 44.86 -10.78
N ALA A 359 -0.17 43.82 -11.59
CA ALA A 359 -1.21 42.82 -11.34
C ALA A 359 -0.94 41.97 -10.09
N TRP A 360 0.32 41.86 -9.67
CA TRP A 360 0.74 41.09 -8.50
C TRP A 360 0.74 41.93 -7.21
N GLU A 361 0.74 43.26 -7.35
CA GLU A 361 0.67 44.21 -6.24
C GLU A 361 -0.62 43.99 -5.43
N ASP A 362 -0.46 43.90 -4.10
CA ASP A 362 -1.53 43.65 -3.11
C ASP A 362 -2.28 42.31 -3.24
N THR A 363 -2.04 41.51 -4.29
CA THR A 363 -2.74 40.24 -4.53
C THR A 363 -1.89 39.03 -4.22
N ILE A 364 -0.61 39.00 -4.60
CA ILE A 364 0.22 37.78 -4.56
C ILE A 364 1.38 37.87 -3.55
N TYR A 365 2.14 38.97 -3.53
CA TYR A 365 3.33 39.11 -2.67
C TYR A 365 3.30 40.38 -1.81
N PRO A 366 4.07 40.41 -0.69
CA PRO A 366 4.19 41.61 0.15
C PRO A 366 4.78 42.81 -0.60
N LYS A 367 4.45 44.03 -0.14
CA LYS A 367 4.86 45.30 -0.77
C LYS A 367 6.37 45.48 -0.89
N ASP A 368 7.14 45.03 0.10
CA ASP A 368 8.60 45.16 0.10
C ASP A 368 9.23 44.28 -1.01
N PHE A 369 8.75 43.05 -1.15
CA PHE A 369 9.19 42.15 -2.22
C PHE A 369 8.78 42.67 -3.60
N MET A 370 7.56 43.18 -3.74
CA MET A 370 7.12 43.81 -5.00
C MET A 370 7.95 45.04 -5.35
N SER A 371 8.34 45.85 -4.36
CA SER A 371 9.23 47.00 -4.56
C SER A 371 10.61 46.56 -5.05
N ARG A 372 11.16 45.46 -4.49
CA ARG A 372 12.40 44.84 -4.96
C ARG A 372 12.30 44.47 -6.44
N LEU A 373 11.26 43.73 -6.85
CA LEU A 373 11.06 43.34 -8.25
C LEU A 373 10.98 44.54 -9.22
N HIS A 374 10.26 45.60 -8.82
CA HIS A 374 10.19 46.84 -9.60
C HIS A 374 11.57 47.49 -9.75
N ASN A 375 12.33 47.60 -8.66
CA ASN A 375 13.66 48.20 -8.69
C ASN A 375 14.65 47.35 -9.51
N THR A 376 14.60 46.02 -9.39
CA THR A 376 15.40 45.10 -10.20
C THR A 376 15.14 45.31 -11.69
N PHE A 377 13.87 45.41 -12.10
CA PHE A 377 13.53 45.63 -13.51
C PHE A 377 13.89 47.04 -14.00
N LEU A 378 13.71 48.07 -13.18
CA LEU A 378 14.06 49.45 -13.55
C LEU A 378 15.58 49.71 -13.49
N GLY A 379 16.35 48.81 -12.88
CA GLY A 379 17.80 48.98 -12.66
C GLY A 379 18.14 50.00 -11.57
N ILE A 380 17.29 50.10 -10.55
CA ILE A 380 17.42 51.07 -9.43
C ILE A 380 18.06 50.39 -8.19
N GLU A 381 18.49 49.13 -8.28
CA GLU A 381 19.04 48.42 -7.12
C GLU A 381 20.34 49.09 -6.58
N PRO A 382 20.43 49.33 -5.25
CA PRO A 382 21.72 49.45 -4.57
C PRO A 382 22.41 48.07 -4.55
N GLU A 383 23.73 48.03 -4.75
CA GLU A 383 24.51 46.80 -4.64
C GLU A 383 24.29 46.13 -3.28
N GLU A 384 23.81 44.89 -3.26
CA GLU A 384 23.90 44.04 -2.06
C GLU A 384 25.23 43.28 -2.06
N PRO A 385 25.86 43.09 -0.87
CA PRO A 385 27.12 42.38 -0.75
C PRO A 385 26.95 40.91 -1.12
N ASP A 386 27.96 40.41 -1.82
CA ASP A 386 28.09 39.06 -2.35
C ASP A 386 27.98 38.00 -1.22
N GLU A 387 26.86 37.29 -1.12
CA GLU A 387 26.76 36.06 -0.32
C GLU A 387 27.34 34.89 -1.10
N SER A 388 28.67 34.85 -1.21
CA SER A 388 29.38 33.58 -1.45
C SER A 388 29.29 32.73 -0.16
N PRO A 389 28.94 31.43 -0.23
CA PRO A 389 28.95 30.58 0.94
C PRO A 389 30.40 30.44 1.45
N LYS A 390 30.63 30.86 2.71
CA LYS A 390 31.88 30.56 3.40
C LYS A 390 32.01 29.05 3.51
N GLN A 391 33.03 28.49 2.87
CA GLN A 391 33.56 27.18 3.20
C GLN A 391 34.05 27.25 4.66
N GLU A 392 33.40 26.52 5.55
CA GLU A 392 34.00 26.22 6.85
C GLU A 392 35.08 25.16 6.59
N GLU A 393 36.32 25.59 6.81
CA GLU A 393 37.51 24.75 6.74
C GLU A 393 37.51 23.75 7.89
N ASP A 394 37.76 22.52 7.49
CA ASP A 394 38.16 21.36 8.26
C ASP A 394 39.21 21.73 9.34
N THR A 395 38.96 21.37 10.59
CA THR A 395 39.98 21.35 11.64
C THR A 395 39.92 20.03 12.40
N ASP A 396 40.75 19.11 11.95
CA ASP A 396 41.13 17.86 12.63
C ASP A 396 41.99 18.14 13.88
N GLY A 397 41.78 17.38 14.96
CA GLY A 397 42.77 17.29 16.04
C GLY A 397 42.29 17.01 17.48
N LEU A 398 42.38 15.71 17.86
CA LEU A 398 42.90 15.16 19.13
C LEU A 398 41.90 14.82 20.29
N PRO A 399 42.24 13.81 21.15
CA PRO A 399 41.46 12.57 21.27
C PRO A 399 41.06 12.24 22.72
N LEU A 400 40.03 11.41 22.93
CA LEU A 400 39.79 10.76 24.23
C LEU A 400 39.18 9.36 24.08
N ASP A 401 40.00 8.36 24.42
CA ASP A 401 39.78 7.11 25.15
C ASP A 401 38.42 6.36 25.15
N VAL A 402 38.52 5.11 24.68
CA VAL A 402 37.81 3.83 24.95
C VAL A 402 37.21 3.65 26.37
N PRO A 403 36.23 2.74 26.64
CA PRO A 403 36.10 1.36 26.11
C PRO A 403 34.69 0.95 25.63
N ASP A 404 34.58 0.18 24.56
CA ASP A 404 34.54 -1.30 24.53
C ASP A 404 33.29 -1.90 25.21
N SER A 405 32.33 -2.35 24.38
CA SER A 405 31.50 -3.54 24.63
C SER A 405 30.70 -3.89 23.37
N ASP A 406 31.18 -4.95 22.74
CA ASP A 406 30.44 -6.09 22.21
C ASP A 406 29.47 -5.88 21.03
N VAL A 407 30.06 -6.25 19.90
CA VAL A 407 29.51 -6.78 18.66
C VAL A 407 28.27 -7.67 18.89
N ASP A 408 27.15 -7.23 18.32
CA ASP A 408 25.95 -8.02 18.08
C ASP A 408 26.20 -8.89 16.83
N ASP A 409 26.43 -10.18 17.03
CA ASP A 409 26.44 -11.19 15.98
C ASP A 409 25.12 -11.97 16.04
N GLY A 410 24.25 -11.72 15.07
CA GLY A 410 22.98 -12.41 14.93
C GLY A 410 23.11 -13.80 14.31
N VAL A 411 22.34 -14.77 14.80
CA VAL A 411 21.63 -15.79 14.00
C VAL A 411 20.35 -16.23 14.76
N PRO A 412 19.18 -16.38 14.11
CA PRO A 412 17.92 -16.73 14.79
C PRO A 412 17.58 -18.22 14.66
N VAL A 413 17.40 -18.98 15.76
CA VAL A 413 16.86 -20.36 15.68
C VAL A 413 16.08 -20.81 16.93
N ASP A 414 14.78 -21.03 16.67
CA ASP A 414 13.79 -21.99 17.21
C ASP A 414 13.23 -21.95 18.64
N GLY A 415 11.89 -21.91 18.71
CA GLY A 415 11.07 -21.96 19.92
C GLY A 415 10.88 -23.38 20.46
N SER A 416 11.83 -23.88 21.22
CA SER A 416 11.81 -25.25 21.77
C SER A 416 11.46 -25.35 23.26
N ALA A 417 11.32 -24.24 23.99
CA ALA A 417 11.13 -24.26 25.45
C ALA A 417 9.78 -24.89 25.88
N LEU A 418 8.65 -24.42 25.33
CA LEU A 418 7.32 -24.95 25.64
C LEU A 418 7.13 -26.42 25.23
N ARG A 419 7.80 -26.86 24.14
CA ARG A 419 7.76 -28.24 23.66
C ARG A 419 8.37 -29.22 24.66
N SER A 420 9.48 -28.85 25.31
CA SER A 420 10.17 -29.71 26.28
C SER A 420 9.35 -29.94 27.55
N ALA A 421 8.58 -28.95 28.01
CA ALA A 421 7.73 -29.10 29.21
C ALA A 421 6.60 -30.13 29.02
N MET A 422 6.03 -30.23 27.82
CA MET A 422 4.94 -31.18 27.54
C MET A 422 5.43 -32.63 27.38
N MET A 423 6.61 -32.85 26.79
CA MET A 423 7.24 -34.18 26.70
C MET A 423 7.57 -34.76 28.09
N HIS A 424 7.86 -33.92 29.07
CA HIS A 424 8.07 -34.36 30.45
C HIS A 424 6.76 -34.72 31.17
N TYR A 425 5.61 -34.22 30.72
CA TYR A 425 4.30 -34.49 31.31
C TYR A 425 3.64 -35.76 30.74
N GLU A 426 3.85 -36.06 29.44
CA GLU A 426 3.38 -37.31 28.82
C GLU A 426 4.12 -38.56 29.36
N SER A 427 5.34 -38.40 29.85
CA SER A 427 6.12 -39.47 30.50
C SER A 427 5.57 -39.90 31.87
N SER A 428 4.82 -39.04 32.56
CA SER A 428 4.21 -39.34 33.86
C SER A 428 2.77 -39.86 33.80
N ALA A 429 2.19 -40.02 32.61
CA ALA A 429 0.83 -40.54 32.43
C ALA A 429 0.86 -41.90 31.71
N SER A 430 1.28 -42.94 32.42
CA SER A 430 0.86 -44.31 32.11
C SER A 430 -0.35 -44.65 32.98
N GLY A 431 -1.53 -44.34 32.45
CA GLY A 431 -2.81 -44.63 33.06
C GLY A 431 -3.90 -44.24 32.09
N ASP A 432 -4.71 -45.22 31.69
CA ASP A 432 -5.86 -45.06 30.80
C ASP A 432 -6.76 -43.89 31.27
N ASP A 433 -6.82 -42.81 30.51
CA ASP A 433 -7.79 -41.73 30.70
C ASP A 433 -8.33 -41.28 29.33
N PRO A 434 -9.57 -41.63 28.95
CA PRO A 434 -10.22 -41.14 27.75
C PRO A 434 -11.07 -39.91 28.07
N ASP A 435 -10.47 -38.76 28.38
CA ASP A 435 -11.23 -37.51 28.43
C ASP A 435 -10.36 -36.25 28.28
N LEU A 436 -9.87 -36.00 27.06
CA LEU A 436 -9.33 -34.71 26.63
C LEU A 436 -10.34 -33.89 25.81
N ASP A 437 -11.63 -34.26 25.89
CA ASP A 437 -12.72 -33.65 25.14
C ASP A 437 -13.60 -32.83 26.09
N GLY A 438 -13.06 -31.70 26.56
CA GLY A 438 -13.79 -30.77 27.42
C GLY A 438 -15.17 -30.42 26.87
N LYS A 439 -16.19 -30.40 27.74
CA LYS A 439 -17.59 -30.08 27.35
C LYS A 439 -17.68 -28.74 26.63
N VAL A 440 -18.07 -28.79 25.36
CA VAL A 440 -18.45 -27.63 24.55
C VAL A 440 -19.55 -26.86 25.30
N LEU A 441 -19.50 -25.53 25.26
CA LEU A 441 -20.57 -24.68 25.76
C LEU A 441 -21.86 -24.92 24.95
N LEU A 442 -22.69 -25.88 25.37
CA LEU A 442 -24.01 -26.12 24.79
C LEU A 442 -25.02 -25.13 25.36
N LEU A 443 -25.63 -24.34 24.48
CA LEU A 443 -26.85 -23.58 24.79
C LEU A 443 -28.00 -24.58 25.04
N GLN A 444 -28.63 -24.46 26.21
CA GLN A 444 -29.92 -25.08 26.47
C GLN A 444 -30.90 -24.66 25.37
N ARG A 445 -31.45 -25.64 24.64
CA ARG A 445 -32.61 -25.42 23.76
C ARG A 445 -33.80 -24.95 24.61
N HIS A 446 -34.04 -23.64 24.65
CA HIS A 446 -35.35 -23.10 24.99
C HIS A 446 -36.12 -22.84 23.69
N ASN A 447 -37.05 -23.74 23.41
CA ASN A 447 -38.40 -23.51 22.90
C ASN A 447 -38.84 -24.72 22.08
N ALA A 448 -39.51 -25.64 22.79
CA ALA A 448 -40.49 -26.50 22.19
C ALA A 448 -41.59 -25.61 21.58
N VAL A 449 -41.65 -25.55 20.25
CA VAL A 449 -42.87 -25.16 19.56
C VAL A 449 -43.78 -26.37 19.65
N GLN A 450 -44.82 -26.27 20.49
CA GLN A 450 -45.99 -27.13 20.42
C GLN A 450 -46.54 -27.05 18.99
N MET A 451 -46.46 -28.14 18.23
CA MET A 451 -47.38 -28.34 17.13
C MET A 451 -48.69 -28.82 17.72
N ASN A 452 -49.73 -28.01 17.56
CA ASN A 452 -51.10 -28.42 17.80
C ASN A 452 -51.45 -29.53 16.79
N GLU A 453 -51.70 -30.73 17.31
CA GLU A 453 -52.56 -31.71 16.65
C GLU A 453 -54.01 -31.26 16.88
N ASP A 454 -54.64 -30.72 15.84
CA ASP A 454 -56.09 -30.66 15.70
C ASP A 454 -56.45 -30.48 14.22
N CYS A 455 -56.47 -31.59 13.48
CA CYS A 455 -57.33 -31.74 12.30
C CYS A 455 -57.50 -33.23 11.90
N LYS A 456 -58.25 -33.99 12.72
CA LYS A 456 -59.36 -34.89 12.36
C LYS A 456 -59.61 -35.94 13.43
#